data_AF-M1D417-F1
#
_entry.id   AF-M1D417-F1
#
_cell.length_a   1.000
_cell.length_b   1.000
_cell.length_c   1.000
_cell.angle_alpha   90.00
_cell.angle_beta   90.00
_cell.angle_gamma   90.00
#
_symmetry.space_group_name_H-M   'P 1'
#
loop_
_entity.id
_entity.type
_entity.pdbx_description
1 polymer ?
#
loop_
_entity_poly.entity_id
_entity_poly.type
_entity_poly.pdbx_seq_one_letter_code
_entity_poly.pdbx_strand_id
1 'polypeptide(L)'
;MKRHGTVTVRNQASTFDSSCQDLVFSAQSKKIISSLDRDFFQSLILKACCSTPLTVVGSLVNSDAIRQLETHLTELDIVMLPMQNVWVSEVGHMDSLAQAKKILQGIVES
;
A
#
# COMPACT_ATOMS: atom_id res chain seq x y z
N MET A 1 -16.88 -12.41 -7.46
CA MET A 1 -17.63 -11.14 -7.34
C MET A 1 -19.15 -11.34 -7.31
N LYS A 2 -19.82 -11.82 -8.38
CA LYS A 2 -21.30 -11.93 -8.43
C LYS A 2 -21.95 -12.71 -7.25
N ARG A 3 -21.26 -13.70 -6.69
CA ARG A 3 -21.75 -14.52 -5.56
C ARG A 3 -21.88 -13.76 -4.24
N HIS A 4 -20.96 -12.83 -3.99
CA HIS A 4 -20.79 -12.13 -2.69
C HIS A 4 -21.22 -10.66 -2.75
N GLY A 5 -21.46 -10.13 -3.96
CA GLY A 5 -21.75 -8.71 -4.17
C GLY A 5 -20.53 -7.88 -3.83
N THR A 6 -20.67 -7.01 -2.83
CA THR A 6 -19.58 -6.21 -2.27
C THR A 6 -18.85 -6.98 -1.17
N VAL A 7 -17.54 -7.07 -1.30
CA VAL A 7 -16.64 -7.62 -0.28
C VAL A 7 -15.82 -6.47 0.29
N THR A 8 -15.90 -6.28 1.60
CA THR A 8 -15.07 -5.35 2.35
C THR A 8 -13.83 -6.09 2.83
N VAL A 9 -12.67 -5.51 2.59
CA VAL A 9 -11.38 -6.01 3.05
C VAL A 9 -10.83 -5.03 4.07
N ARG A 10 -10.40 -5.52 5.22
CA ARG A 10 -9.80 -4.72 6.29
C ARG A 10 -8.43 -5.29 6.63
N ASN A 11 -7.39 -4.47 6.58
CA ASN A 11 -6.08 -4.85 7.12
C ASN A 11 -6.12 -4.65 8.65
N GLN A 12 -5.82 -5.70 9.42
CA GLN A 12 -5.73 -5.64 10.87
C GLN A 12 -4.32 -5.34 11.38
N ALA A 13 -3.29 -5.41 10.52
CA ALA A 13 -1.95 -5.03 10.87
C ALA A 13 -1.73 -3.52 10.75
N SER A 14 -0.77 -3.02 11.54
CA SER A 14 -0.29 -1.63 11.49
C SER A 14 0.48 -1.31 10.20
N THR A 15 0.96 -2.34 9.50
CA THR A 15 1.64 -2.24 8.21
C THR A 15 1.05 -3.24 7.22
N PHE A 16 1.16 -2.94 5.93
CA PHE A 16 0.83 -3.92 4.89
C PHE A 16 2.00 -4.88 4.73
N ASP A 17 1.79 -6.15 5.10
CA ASP A 17 2.70 -7.23 4.73
C ASP A 17 2.24 -7.88 3.41
N SER A 18 3.23 -8.16 2.56
CA SER A 18 3.11 -8.97 1.34
C SER A 18 2.56 -10.38 1.58
N SER A 19 2.47 -10.85 2.83
CA SER A 19 1.77 -12.09 3.15
C SER A 19 0.25 -11.95 3.12
N CYS A 20 -0.32 -10.75 3.29
CA CYS A 20 -1.75 -10.50 3.42
C CYS A 20 -2.49 -11.37 4.47
N GLN A 21 -1.77 -11.95 5.44
CA GLN A 21 -2.37 -12.81 6.48
C GLN A 21 -3.28 -12.03 7.42
N ASP A 22 -3.03 -10.73 7.59
CA ASP A 22 -3.80 -9.84 8.47
C ASP A 22 -5.06 -9.27 7.80
N LEU A 23 -5.40 -9.73 6.59
CA LEU A 23 -6.60 -9.28 5.88
C LEU A 23 -7.85 -10.02 6.37
N VAL A 24 -8.82 -9.26 6.85
CA VAL A 24 -10.16 -9.75 7.20
C VAL A 24 -11.15 -9.37 6.11
N PHE A 25 -11.89 -10.37 5.65
CA PHE A 25 -12.86 -10.25 4.58
C PHE A 25 -14.27 -10.39 5.14
N SER A 26 -15.16 -9.46 4.77
CA SER A 26 -16.59 -9.56 5.05
C SER A 26 -17.39 -9.28 3.79
N ALA A 27 -18.49 -10.02 3.59
CA ALA A 27 -19.40 -9.80 2.47
C ALA A 27 -20.64 -9.06 3.00
N GLN A 28 -21.19 -8.16 2.19
CA GLN A 28 -22.46 -7.50 2.51
C GLN A 28 -23.62 -8.51 2.52
N SER A 29 -23.54 -9.55 1.71
CA SER A 29 -24.48 -10.67 1.77
C SER A 29 -24.28 -11.48 3.06
N LYS A 30 -25.35 -12.03 3.65
CA LYS A 30 -25.27 -12.96 4.81
C LYS A 30 -24.51 -14.27 4.50
N LYS A 31 -23.92 -14.42 3.31
CA LYS A 31 -23.15 -15.61 2.93
C LYS A 31 -21.75 -15.52 3.52
N ILE A 32 -21.36 -16.63 4.15
CA ILE A 32 -20.01 -16.82 4.67
C ILE A 32 -19.04 -16.88 3.47
N ILE A 33 -17.93 -16.14 3.58
CA ILE A 33 -16.81 -16.22 2.63
C ILE A 33 -16.05 -17.52 2.92
N SER A 34 -15.98 -18.41 1.94
CA SER A 34 -15.23 -19.66 2.07
C SER A 34 -13.72 -19.40 2.13
N SER A 35 -12.94 -20.38 2.60
CA SER A 35 -11.47 -20.30 2.55
C SER A 35 -10.95 -20.12 1.12
N LEU A 36 -11.50 -20.86 0.14
CA LEU A 36 -11.13 -20.73 -1.27
C LEU A 36 -11.42 -19.33 -1.83
N ASP A 37 -12.54 -18.72 -1.44
CA ASP A 37 -12.86 -17.35 -1.85
C ASP A 37 -11.87 -16.35 -1.22
N ARG A 38 -11.49 -16.57 0.05
CA ARG A 38 -10.49 -15.75 0.76
C ARG A 38 -9.13 -15.81 0.08
N ASP A 39 -8.63 -17.01 -0.20
CA ASP A 39 -7.33 -17.22 -0.85
C ASP A 39 -7.32 -16.57 -2.25
N PHE A 40 -8.43 -16.66 -2.97
CA PHE A 40 -8.59 -16.00 -4.26
C PHE A 40 -8.55 -14.47 -4.15
N PHE A 41 -9.27 -13.87 -3.19
CA PHE A 41 -9.22 -12.43 -2.96
C PHE A 41 -7.84 -11.95 -2.55
N GLN A 42 -7.17 -12.70 -1.68
CA GLN A 42 -5.80 -12.42 -1.25
C GLN A 42 -4.83 -12.43 -2.44
N SER A 43 -4.92 -13.44 -3.31
CA SER A 43 -4.11 -13.51 -4.53
C SER A 43 -4.37 -12.34 -5.48
N LEU A 44 -5.63 -11.92 -5.62
CA LEU A 44 -6.01 -10.74 -6.41
C LEU A 44 -5.38 -9.46 -5.87
N ILE A 45 -5.44 -9.23 -4.56
CA ILE A 45 -4.87 -8.05 -3.91
C ILE A 45 -3.36 -8.04 -4.08
N LEU A 46 -2.68 -9.17 -3.84
CA LEU A 46 -1.24 -9.27 -4.06
C LEU A 46 -0.85 -8.99 -5.50
N LYS A 47 -1.58 -9.53 -6.48
CA LYS A 47 -1.34 -9.25 -7.89
C LYS A 47 -1.64 -7.80 -8.27
N ALA A 48 -2.62 -7.15 -7.65
CA ALA A 48 -2.95 -5.76 -7.95
C ALA A 48 -1.96 -4.78 -7.31
N CYS A 49 -1.57 -5.03 -6.05
CA CYS A 49 -0.79 -4.10 -5.24
C CYS A 49 0.73 -4.34 -5.30
N CYS A 50 1.18 -5.58 -5.55
CA CYS A 50 2.60 -5.96 -5.46
C CYS A 50 3.23 -6.32 -6.82
N SER A 51 2.47 -6.32 -7.92
CA SER A 51 3.00 -6.79 -9.21
C SER A 51 3.82 -5.77 -9.97
N THR A 52 3.56 -4.47 -9.78
CA THR A 52 4.13 -3.43 -10.63
C THR A 52 4.76 -2.33 -9.79
N PRO A 53 6.10 -2.17 -9.82
CA PRO A 53 6.74 -1.03 -9.19
C PRO A 53 6.26 0.27 -9.85
N LEU A 54 6.02 1.28 -9.03
CA LEU A 54 5.55 2.59 -9.46
C LEU A 54 6.63 3.63 -9.20
N THR A 55 6.76 4.58 -10.11
CA THR A 55 7.50 5.82 -9.87
C THR A 55 6.53 6.83 -9.28
N VAL A 56 6.89 7.39 -8.13
CA VAL A 56 6.10 8.41 -7.45
C VAL A 56 6.91 9.70 -7.48
N VAL A 57 6.31 10.76 -8.02
CA VAL A 57 6.86 12.12 -7.97
C VAL A 57 6.07 12.90 -6.94
N GLY A 58 6.78 13.60 -6.07
CA GLY A 58 6.17 14.37 -5.01
C GLY A 58 7.16 15.21 -4.23
N SER A 59 6.64 15.91 -3.24
CA SER A 59 7.41 16.74 -2.31
C SER A 59 7.25 16.25 -0.88
N LEU A 60 8.28 16.45 -0.06
CA LEU A 60 8.18 16.15 1.36
C LEU A 60 7.07 16.99 2.01
N VAL A 61 6.26 16.33 2.84
CA VAL A 61 5.30 17.04 3.69
C VAL A 61 6.07 17.93 4.67
N ASN A 62 5.58 19.14 4.90
CA ASN A 62 6.23 20.07 5.83
C ASN A 62 6.22 19.51 7.28
N SER A 63 7.20 19.91 8.07
CA SER A 63 7.40 19.40 9.43
C SER A 63 6.22 19.73 10.37
N ASP A 64 5.57 20.87 10.18
CA ASP A 64 4.43 21.28 11.00
C ASP A 64 3.22 20.35 10.82
N ALA A 65 2.93 19.98 9.57
CA ALA A 65 1.87 19.03 9.24
C ALA A 65 2.23 17.62 9.74
N ILE A 66 3.50 17.21 9.66
CA ILE A 66 3.95 15.92 10.24
C ILE A 66 3.76 15.92 11.76
N ARG A 67 4.12 16.99 12.46
CA ARG A 67 3.93 17.10 13.93
C ARG A 67 2.45 17.06 14.32
N GLN A 68 1.60 17.73 13.54
CA GLN A 68 0.15 17.66 13.75
C GLN A 68 -0.37 16.25 13.52
N LEU A 69 0.08 15.57 12.47
CA LEU A 69 -0.27 14.17 12.20
C LEU A 69 0.15 13.26 13.36
N GLU A 70 1.39 13.38 13.84
CA GLU A 70 1.93 12.61 14.95
C GLU A 70 1.10 12.80 16.24
N THR A 71 0.68 14.04 16.52
CA THR A 71 -0.18 14.34 17.67
C THR A 71 -1.53 13.62 17.55
N HIS A 72 -2.20 13.72 16.40
CA HIS A 72 -3.49 13.06 16.18
C HIS A 72 -3.39 11.53 16.20
N LEU A 73 -2.32 10.96 15.64
CA LEU A 73 -2.09 9.52 15.69
C LEU A 73 -1.87 9.05 17.14
N THR A 74 -1.13 9.83 17.93
CA THR A 74 -0.89 9.55 19.35
C THR A 74 -2.19 9.58 20.16
N GLU A 75 -3.08 10.54 19.90
CA GLU A 75 -4.42 10.61 20.53
C GLU A 75 -5.29 9.38 20.22
N LEU A 76 -5.06 8.74 19.07
CA LEU A 76 -5.74 7.51 18.64
C LEU A 76 -5.04 6.23 19.08
N ASP A 77 -3.97 6.32 19.89
CA ASP A 77 -3.10 5.20 20.27
C ASP A 77 -2.49 4.48 19.05
N ILE A 78 -2.20 5.24 17.99
CA ILE A 78 -1.57 4.76 16.75
C ILE A 78 -0.12 5.24 16.70
N VAL A 79 0.81 4.29 16.59
CA VAL A 79 2.23 4.60 16.45
C VAL A 79 2.53 5.08 15.04
N MET A 80 3.13 6.27 14.91
CA MET A 80 3.66 6.74 13.64
C MET A 80 4.92 5.96 13.29
N LEU A 81 4.93 5.32 12.13
CA LEU A 81 6.09 4.60 11.63
C LEU A 81 7.17 5.58 11.15
N PRO A 82 8.47 5.22 11.22
CA PRO A 82 9.58 6.08 10.80
C PRO A 82 9.71 6.12 9.26
N MET A 83 8.65 6.53 8.58
CA MET A 83 8.59 6.67 7.13
C MET A 83 8.48 8.15 6.74
N GLN A 84 9.00 8.50 5.57
CA GLN A 84 8.84 9.86 5.04
C GLN A 84 7.43 10.03 4.48
N ASN A 85 6.76 11.11 4.91
CA ASN A 85 5.48 11.51 4.37
C ASN A 85 5.71 12.41 3.15
N VAL A 86 5.04 12.10 2.03
CA VAL A 86 5.22 12.78 0.74
C VAL A 86 3.86 13.19 0.18
N TRP A 87 3.75 14.44 -0.28
CA TRP A 87 2.67 14.88 -1.14
C TRP A 87 2.91 14.41 -2.56
N VAL A 88 2.09 13.47 -3.01
CA VAL A 88 2.20 12.88 -4.34
C VAL A 88 1.55 13.81 -5.37
N SER A 89 2.31 14.18 -6.39
CA SER A 89 1.83 14.95 -7.54
C SER A 89 1.60 14.07 -8.78
N GLU A 90 2.36 12.99 -8.91
CA GLU A 90 2.27 12.08 -10.06
C GLU A 90 2.62 10.65 -9.63
N VAL A 91 1.91 9.70 -10.25
CA VAL A 91 2.20 8.27 -10.14
C VAL A 91 2.27 7.69 -11.55
N GLY A 92 3.39 7.04 -11.87
CA GLY A 92 3.61 6.40 -13.15
C GLY A 92 4.10 4.96 -12.99
N HIS A 93 3.97 4.17 -14.04
CA HIS A 93 4.62 2.85 -14.08
C HIS A 93 6.14 3.02 -14.12
N MET A 94 6.86 2.22 -13.33
CA MET A 94 8.31 2.24 -13.36
C MET A 94 8.81 1.45 -14.57
N ASP A 95 9.55 2.12 -15.46
CA ASP A 95 10.42 1.43 -16.42
C ASP A 95 11.70 1.00 -15.69
N SER A 96 11.72 -0.25 -15.26
CA SER A 96 12.85 -0.84 -14.53
C SER A 96 14.16 -0.77 -15.31
N LEU A 97 14.13 -0.88 -16.64
CA LEU A 97 15.33 -0.82 -17.47
C LEU A 97 15.86 0.61 -17.56
N ALA A 98 14.97 1.59 -17.78
CA ALA A 98 15.37 3.00 -17.82
C ALA A 98 15.93 3.45 -16.46
N GLN A 99 15.30 3.05 -15.35
CA GLN A 99 15.80 3.31 -13.99
C GLN A 99 17.18 2.68 -13.76
N ALA A 100 17.35 1.40 -14.08
CA ALA A 100 18.64 0.71 -13.93
C ALA A 100 19.76 1.40 -14.73
N LYS A 101 19.48 1.80 -15.98
CA LYS A 101 20.42 2.55 -16.81
C LYS A 101 20.79 3.90 -16.19
N LYS A 102 19.82 4.65 -15.69
CA LYS A 102 20.03 5.95 -15.05
C LYS A 102 20.93 5.83 -13.82
N ILE A 103 20.72 4.80 -12.99
CA ILE A 103 21.56 4.53 -11.81
C ILE A 103 22.99 4.21 -12.24
N LEU A 104 23.17 3.30 -13.21
CA LEU A 104 24.49 2.92 -13.70
C LEU A 104 25.25 4.10 -14.30
N GLN A 105 24.56 4.94 -15.07
CA GLN A 105 25.15 6.14 -15.65
C GLN A 105 25.62 7.12 -14.58
N GLY A 106 24.81 7.38 -13.55
CA GLY A 106 25.21 8.25 -12.44
C GLY A 106 26.44 7.73 -11.69
N ILE A 107 26.64 6.41 -11.61
CA ILE A 107 27.84 5.81 -10.99
C ILE A 107 29.08 5.97 -11.88
N VAL A 108 28.93 5.83 -13.20
CA VAL A 108 30.05 5.96 -14.16
C VAL A 108 30.48 7.41 -14.35
N GLU A 109 29.56 8.36 -14.16
CA GLU A 109 29.81 9.80 -14.27
C GLU A 109 30.24 10.46 -12.94
N SER A 110 30.32 9.70 -11.85
CA SER A 110 30.80 10.13 -10.52
C SER A 110 32.30 9.87 -10.35
#